data_AF-A0A4U6S888-F1
#
_entry.id   AF-A0A4U6S888-F1
#
_cell.length_a   1.000
_cell.length_b   1.000
_cell.length_c   1.000
_cell.angle_alpha   90.00
_cell.angle_beta   90.00
_cell.angle_gamma   90.00
#
_symmetry.space_group_name_H-M   'P 1'
#
loop_
_entity.id
_entity.type
_entity.pdbx_description
1 polymer ?
#
loop_
_entity_poly.entity_id
_entity_poly.type
_entity_poly.pdbx_seq_one_letter_code
_entity_poly.pdbx_strand_id
1 'polypeptide(L)' 'MSVRFSAVLALLLASSAAVAAPAAETAKRCLRAAYMVYPYKRPGAVPMNGDRLHFFRQCMAQDDMKSAEAPKRD' A
#
# COMPACT_ATOMS: atom_id res chain seq x y z
N MET A 1 24.46 27.33 18.41
CA MET A 1 23.16 26.67 18.17
C MET A 1 23.02 25.98 16.81
N SER A 2 23.93 26.19 15.85
CA SER A 2 23.70 25.78 14.45
C SER A 2 24.03 24.31 14.14
N VAL A 3 25.00 23.71 14.84
CA VAL A 3 25.46 22.34 14.58
C VAL A 3 24.40 21.28 14.89
N ARG A 4 23.58 21.53 15.93
CA ARG A 4 22.48 20.63 16.33
C ARG A 4 21.38 20.60 15.28
N PHE A 5 21.06 21.75 14.68
CA PHE A 5 20.09 21.85 13.60
C PHE A 5 20.55 21.14 12.34
N SER A 6 21.82 21.29 11.96
CA SER A 6 22.39 20.62 10.78
C SER A 6 22.39 19.09 10.94
N ALA A 7 22.68 18.58 12.14
CA ALA A 7 22.64 17.14 12.41
C ALA A 7 21.23 16.55 12.32
N VAL A 8 20.22 17.26 12.86
CA VAL A 8 18.81 16.83 12.78
C VAL A 8 18.30 16.86 11.34
N LEU A 9 18.67 17.90 10.58
CA LEU A 9 18.29 18.02 9.17
C LEU A 9 18.93 16.93 8.31
N ALA A 10 20.20 16.60 8.55
CA ALA A 10 20.89 15.51 7.85
C ALA A 10 20.27 14.14 8.17
N LEU A 11 19.86 13.90 9.43
CA LEU A 11 19.15 12.66 9.80
C LEU A 11 17.79 12.54 9.11
N LEU A 12 17.05 13.65 9.01
CA LEU A 12 15.75 13.69 8.32
C LEU A 12 15.90 13.45 6.81
N LEU A 13 16.94 14.00 6.18
CA LEU A 13 17.24 13.76 4.77
C LEU A 13 17.69 12.32 4.49
N ALA A 14 18.47 11.71 5.38
CA ALA A 14 18.86 10.31 5.26
C ALA A 14 17.68 9.34 5.44
N SER A 15 16.69 9.71 6.26
CA SER A 15 15.46 8.93 6.48
C SER A 15 14.43 9.05 5.34
N SER A 16 14.62 10.02 4.43
CA SER A 16 13.76 10.23 3.26
C SER A 16 14.25 9.50 2.01
N ALA A 17 15.05 8.44 2.18
CA ALA A 17 15.09 7.36 1.21
C ALA A 17 13.70 6.67 1.20
N ALA A 18 12.75 7.32 0.54
CA ALA A 18 11.43 6.79 0.27
C ALA A 18 11.60 5.61 -0.69
N VAL A 19 11.95 4.46 -0.11
CA VAL A 19 11.80 3.17 -0.75
C VAL A 19 10.31 3.06 -1.02
N ALA A 20 9.90 3.34 -2.25
CA ALA A 20 8.59 2.92 -2.73
C ALA A 20 8.62 1.40 -2.69
N ALA A 21 8.31 0.84 -1.52
CA ALA A 21 8.31 -0.59 -1.30
C ALA A 21 7.37 -1.19 -2.37
N PRO A 22 7.67 -2.38 -2.93
CA PRO A 22 6.80 -3.05 -3.90
C PRO A 22 5.33 -3.09 -3.43
N ALA A 23 5.11 -3.14 -2.11
CA ALA A 23 3.82 -3.00 -1.45
C ALA A 23 3.01 -1.75 -1.83
N ALA A 24 3.62 -0.62 -2.16
CA ALA A 24 2.91 0.62 -2.53
C ALA A 24 2.25 0.54 -3.92
N GLU A 25 2.96 -0.02 -4.91
CA GLU A 25 2.38 -0.24 -6.24
C GLU A 25 1.36 -1.38 -6.24
N THR A 26 1.59 -2.44 -5.47
CA THR A 26 0.59 -3.48 -5.20
C THR A 26 -0.65 -2.90 -4.55
N ALA A 27 -0.50 -2.10 -3.49
CA ALA A 27 -1.62 -1.44 -2.83
C ALA A 27 -2.41 -0.57 -3.81
N LYS A 28 -1.74 0.17 -4.68
CA LYS A 28 -2.40 0.99 -5.71
C LYS A 28 -3.22 0.14 -6.68
N ARG A 29 -2.70 -1.01 -7.14
CA ARG A 29 -3.41 -1.96 -8.01
C ARG A 29 -4.61 -2.60 -7.31
N CYS A 30 -4.42 -3.11 -6.10
CA CYS A 30 -5.47 -3.73 -5.30
C CYS A 30 -6.58 -2.73 -4.94
N LEU A 31 -6.22 -1.50 -4.59
CA LEU A 31 -7.17 -0.44 -4.32
C LEU A 31 -7.99 -0.13 -5.58
N ARG A 32 -7.34 0.02 -6.74
CA ARG A 32 -8.04 0.26 -8.02
C ARG A 32 -9.03 -0.86 -8.34
N ALA A 33 -8.63 -2.12 -8.17
CA ALA A 33 -9.51 -3.27 -8.37
C ALA A 33 -10.70 -3.25 -7.40
N ALA A 34 -10.46 -2.94 -6.13
CA ALA A 34 -11.51 -2.85 -5.11
C ALA A 34 -12.57 -1.79 -5.46
N TYR A 35 -12.16 -0.65 -6.02
CA TYR A 35 -13.09 0.39 -6.49
C TYR A 35 -13.87 0.01 -7.74
N MET A 36 -13.33 -0.87 -8.60
CA MET A 36 -14.07 -1.39 -9.76
C MET A 36 -15.12 -2.44 -9.36
N VAL A 37 -14.77 -3.37 -8.47
CA VAL A 37 -15.68 -4.44 -8.02
C VAL A 37 -16.74 -3.91 -7.06
N TYR A 38 -16.36 -3.03 -6.15
CA TYR A 38 -17.23 -2.44 -5.14
C TYR A 38 -17.36 -0.92 -5.37
N PRO A 39 -18.07 -0.49 -6.43
CA PRO A 39 -18.23 0.92 -6.74
C PRO A 39 -18.99 1.64 -5.63
N TYR A 40 -18.80 2.96 -5.55
CA TYR A 40 -19.55 3.79 -4.62
C TYR A 40 -21.05 3.63 -4.88
N LYS A 41 -21.80 3.36 -3.81
CA LYS A 41 -23.27 3.29 -3.84
C LYS A 41 -23.80 4.53 -3.13
N ARG A 42 -24.97 5.02 -3.56
CA ARG A 42 -25.67 6.13 -2.90
C ARG A 42 -25.92 5.76 -1.43
N PRO A 43 -25.74 6.67 -0.46
CA PRO A 43 -26.14 6.43 0.92
C PRO A 43 -27.59 5.92 0.99
N GLY A 44 -27.81 4.81 1.69
CA GLY A 44 -29.11 4.15 1.82
C GLY A 44 -29.49 3.16 0.70
N ALA A 45 -28.72 3.07 -0.40
CA ALA A 45 -29.02 2.11 -1.48
C ALA A 45 -28.63 0.66 -1.12
N VAL A 46 -27.63 0.49 -0.26
CA VAL A 46 -27.20 -0.79 0.30
C VAL A 46 -26.76 -0.58 1.75
N PRO A 47 -26.85 -1.60 2.61
CA PRO A 47 -26.19 -1.58 3.91
C PRO A 47 -24.72 -1.22 3.74
N MET A 48 -24.19 -0.40 4.64
CA MET A 48 -22.78 -0.05 4.59
C MET A 48 -21.95 -1.32 4.85
N ASN A 49 -21.34 -1.86 3.80
CA ASN A 49 -20.58 -3.11 3.88
C ASN A 49 -19.07 -2.84 3.80
N GLY A 50 -18.30 -3.54 4.66
CA GLY A 50 -16.85 -3.57 4.66
C GLY A 50 -16.22 -4.36 3.51
N ASP A 51 -17.01 -4.89 2.57
CA ASP A 51 -16.55 -5.70 1.42
C ASP A 51 -15.36 -5.11 0.68
N ARG A 52 -15.36 -3.80 0.42
CA ARG A 52 -14.25 -3.15 -0.29
C ARG A 52 -12.93 -3.29 0.47
N LEU A 53 -12.97 -3.09 1.79
CA LEU A 53 -11.81 -3.23 2.66
C LEU A 53 -11.38 -4.71 2.76
N HIS A 54 -12.35 -5.63 2.84
CA HIS A 54 -12.07 -7.06 2.86
C HIS A 54 -11.38 -7.52 1.56
N PHE A 55 -11.92 -7.15 0.40
CA PHE A 55 -11.33 -7.43 -0.91
C PHE A 55 -9.92 -6.86 -1.03
N PHE A 56 -9.71 -5.62 -0.60
CA PHE A 56 -8.40 -4.99 -0.61
C PHE A 56 -7.37 -5.79 0.21
N ARG A 57 -7.72 -6.20 1.44
CA ARG A 57 -6.84 -7.00 2.31
C ARG A 57 -6.50 -8.36 1.69
N GLN A 58 -7.50 -9.01 1.10
CA GLN A 58 -7.30 -10.29 0.41
C GLN A 58 -6.37 -10.15 -0.80
N CYS A 59 -6.55 -9.09 -1.60
CA CYS A 59 -5.68 -8.81 -2.75
C CYS A 59 -4.23 -8.56 -2.34
N MET A 60 -4.02 -7.75 -1.28
CA MET A 60 -2.68 -7.51 -0.73
C MET A 60 -2.01 -8.81 -0.28
N ALA A 61 -2.72 -9.67 0.45
CA ALA A 61 -2.19 -10.94 0.94
C ALA A 61 -1.85 -11.96 -0.18
N GLN A 62 -2.54 -11.89 -1.33
CA GLN A 62 -2.27 -12.77 -2.47
C GLN A 62 -1.04 -12.34 -3.28
N ASP A 63 -0.80 -11.04 -3.43
CA ASP A 63 0.38 -10.55 -4.16
C ASP A 63 1.67 -10.85 -3.37
N ASP A 64 1.61 -10.80 -2.04
CA ASP A 64 2.71 -11.23 -1.15
C ASP A 64 3.05 -12.72 -1.36
N MET A 65 2.05 -13.59 -1.54
CA MET A 65 2.25 -15.02 -1.83
C MET A 65 2.84 -15.25 -3.23
N LYS A 66 2.41 -14.48 -4.24
CA LYS A 66 2.91 -14.61 -5.62
C LYS A 66 4.35 -14.13 -5.77
N SER A 67 4.79 -13.20 -4.92
CA SER A 67 6.19 -12.72 -4.87
C SER A 67 7.12 -13.69 -4.13
N ALA A 68 6.59 -14.51 -3.22
CA ALA A 68 7.35 -15.54 -2.51
C ALA A 68 7.79 -16.71 -3.42
N GLU A 69 7.19 -16.84 -4.61
CA GLU A 69 7.52 -17.85 -5.62
C GLU A 69 8.34 -17.25 -6.77
N ALA A 70 9.30 -16.38 -6.45
CA ALA A 70 10.35 -16.06 -7.40
C ALA A 70 11.22 -17.32 -7.59
N PRO A 71 11.33 -17.89 -8.81
CA PRO A 71 12.09 -19.10 -9.02
C PRO A 71 13.57 -18.83 -8.72
N LYS A 72 14.18 -19.65 -7.85
CA LYS A 72 15.63 -19.73 -7.73
C LYS A 72 16.19 -20.03 -9.12
N ARG A 73 16.97 -19.11 -9.65
CA ARG A 73 17.75 -19.31 -10.86
C ARG A 73 18.96 -20.16 -10.46
N ASP A 74 18.96 -21.42 -10.87
CA ASP A 74 20.15 -22.27 -10.90
C ASP A 74 21.18 -21.74 -11.92
#